data_AF-A0A8S0YZL8-F1
#
_entry.id   AF-A0A8S0YZL8-F1
#
_cell.length_a   1.000
_cell.length_b   1.000
_cell.length_c   1.000
_cell.angle_alpha   90.00
_cell.angle_beta   90.00
_cell.angle_gamma   90.00
#
_symmetry.space_group_name_H-M   'P 1'
#
loop_
_entity.id
_entity.type
_entity.pdbx_description
1 polymer ?
#
loop_
_entity_poly.entity_id
_entity_poly.type
_entity_poly.pdbx_seq_one_letter_code
_entity_poly.pdbx_strand_id
1 'polypeptide(L)'
;MWLTRVVLVLVVSYYCVCSVYGKKYETRCKLVRELLRVSVPNDLFLGQWVCLIEKVSNRNTSAYTVSPSGKKFYGLYQIPSKWCKLQKPGGDCNIKCEDLLDDDIRDDTACAVKIYHQEGFKYWTVWTTRCKNDNFITNEIYKCPDLRFSLDRSSPVNTQPQNRHGIHKRSENSSLHSILKRSILQALQSHRVEEQSRHIN
;
A
#
# COMPACT_ATOMS: atom_id res chain seq x y z
N MET A 1 -9.57 -13.98 46.86
CA MET A 1 -8.32 -13.82 46.08
C MET A 1 -8.15 -14.84 44.96
N TRP A 2 -8.55 -16.10 45.12
CA TRP A 2 -8.43 -17.13 44.07
C TRP A 2 -9.44 -16.95 42.93
N LEU A 3 -10.72 -16.74 43.28
CA LEU A 3 -11.81 -16.48 42.33
C LEU A 3 -11.57 -15.25 41.44
N THR A 4 -11.03 -14.17 42.03
CA THR A 4 -10.70 -12.95 41.28
C THR A 4 -9.59 -13.17 40.25
N ARG A 5 -8.63 -14.06 40.51
CA ARG A 5 -7.56 -14.41 39.56
C ARG A 5 -8.10 -15.30 38.44
N VAL A 6 -8.97 -16.25 38.76
CA VAL A 6 -9.62 -17.13 37.76
C VAL A 6 -10.50 -16.30 36.81
N VAL A 7 -11.31 -15.38 37.34
CA VAL A 7 -12.14 -14.48 36.54
C VAL A 7 -11.29 -13.60 35.64
N LEU A 8 -10.18 -13.03 36.14
CA LEU A 8 -9.27 -12.20 35.33
C LEU A 8 -8.65 -13.00 34.17
N VAL A 9 -8.23 -14.24 34.41
CA VAL A 9 -7.67 -15.12 33.37
C VAL A 9 -8.73 -15.48 32.31
N LEU A 10 -9.96 -15.79 32.71
CA LEU A 10 -11.04 -16.10 31.78
C LEU A 10 -11.46 -14.87 30.96
N VAL A 11 -11.47 -13.70 31.57
CA VAL A 11 -11.78 -12.42 30.91
C VAL A 11 -10.67 -12.05 29.91
N VAL A 12 -9.39 -12.16 30.30
CA VAL A 12 -8.26 -11.93 29.39
C VAL A 12 -8.24 -12.96 28.25
N SER A 13 -8.51 -14.23 28.54
CA SER A 13 -8.64 -15.29 27.55
C SER A 13 -9.79 -15.04 26.56
N TYR A 14 -10.93 -14.51 27.04
CA TYR A 14 -12.08 -14.18 26.21
C TYR A 14 -11.79 -12.99 25.29
N TYR A 15 -11.07 -11.99 25.78
CA TYR A 15 -10.64 -10.84 24.97
C TYR A 15 -9.44 -11.14 24.05
N CYS A 16 -8.71 -12.24 24.27
CA CYS A 16 -7.54 -12.63 23.49
C CYS A 16 -7.86 -13.61 22.34
N VAL A 17 -9.05 -13.48 21.74
CA VAL A 17 -9.36 -14.12 20.45
C VAL A 17 -9.15 -13.08 19.36
N CYS A 18 -7.89 -12.68 19.13
CA CYS A 18 -7.52 -12.01 17.89
C CYS A 18 -7.52 -13.08 16.80
N SER A 19 -8.70 -13.35 16.25
CA SER A 19 -8.77 -14.21 15.09
C SER A 19 -8.13 -13.47 13.92
N VAL A 20 -6.94 -13.91 13.54
CA VAL A 20 -6.27 -13.48 12.30
C VAL A 20 -7.05 -14.07 11.14
N TYR A 21 -8.20 -13.49 10.85
CA TYR A 21 -8.96 -13.81 9.65
C TYR A 21 -8.35 -13.01 8.51
N GLY A 22 -7.60 -13.67 7.62
CA GLY A 22 -7.11 -12.98 6.44
C GLY A 22 -8.23 -12.60 5.46
N LYS A 23 -8.12 -11.41 4.90
CA LYS A 23 -9.04 -10.79 3.96
C LYS A 23 -8.75 -11.27 2.54
N LYS A 24 -9.83 -11.66 1.85
CA LYS A 24 -9.78 -11.90 0.41
C LYS A 24 -10.50 -10.80 -0.34
N TYR A 25 -9.79 -10.10 -1.22
CA TYR A 25 -10.41 -9.11 -2.09
C TYR A 25 -11.21 -9.81 -3.19
N GLU A 26 -12.53 -9.79 -3.07
CA GLU A 26 -13.43 -10.45 -4.01
C GLU A 26 -13.23 -9.97 -5.46
N THR A 27 -13.04 -8.66 -5.64
CA THR A 27 -12.89 -8.03 -6.95
C THR A 27 -11.54 -7.32 -7.09
N ARG A 28 -11.08 -7.20 -8.33
CA ARG A 28 -9.87 -6.43 -8.68
C ARG A 28 -9.99 -4.96 -8.23
N CYS A 29 -11.17 -4.36 -8.34
CA CYS A 29 -11.39 -2.98 -7.92
C CYS A 29 -11.29 -2.78 -6.39
N LYS A 30 -11.77 -3.73 -5.58
CA LYS A 30 -11.59 -3.68 -4.12
C LYS A 30 -10.10 -3.70 -3.76
N LEU A 31 -9.31 -4.54 -4.44
CA LEU A 31 -7.86 -4.60 -4.27
C LEU A 31 -7.17 -3.30 -4.71
N VAL A 32 -7.48 -2.81 -5.91
CA VAL A 32 -6.97 -1.53 -6.45
C VAL A 32 -7.18 -0.39 -5.47
N ARG A 33 -8.39 -0.27 -4.92
CA ARG A 33 -8.72 0.77 -3.92
C ARG A 33 -7.79 0.70 -2.72
N GLU A 34 -7.49 -0.50 -2.24
CA GLU A 34 -6.59 -0.65 -1.10
C GLU A 34 -5.14 -0.32 -1.46
N LEU A 35 -4.67 -0.81 -2.62
CA LEU A 35 -3.32 -0.51 -3.11
C LEU A 35 -3.08 1.00 -3.28
N LEU A 36 -4.09 1.73 -3.75
CA LEU A 36 -4.04 3.19 -3.84
C LEU A 36 -3.99 3.87 -2.46
N ARG A 37 -4.66 3.31 -1.45
CA ARG A 37 -4.63 3.83 -0.07
C ARG A 37 -3.27 3.63 0.60
N VAL A 38 -2.65 2.46 0.40
CA VAL A 38 -1.33 2.15 0.98
C VAL A 38 -0.17 2.72 0.16
N SER A 39 -0.47 3.50 -0.88
CA SER A 39 0.49 4.24 -1.71
C SER A 39 1.53 3.35 -2.40
N VAL A 40 1.07 2.38 -3.21
CA VAL A 40 1.97 1.72 -4.17
C VAL A 40 2.63 2.81 -5.04
N PRO A 41 3.97 2.90 -5.10
CA PRO A 41 4.65 4.12 -5.53
C PRO A 41 4.47 4.54 -6.99
N ASN A 42 3.70 3.81 -7.81
CA ASN A 42 3.44 4.19 -9.21
C ASN A 42 2.13 3.59 -9.73
N ASP A 43 1.16 4.46 -10.04
CA ASP A 43 -0.08 4.09 -10.73
C ASP A 43 0.20 3.37 -12.08
N LEU A 44 1.31 3.72 -12.74
CA LEU A 44 1.75 3.13 -14.02
C LEU A 44 1.94 1.60 -13.96
N PHE A 45 2.29 1.04 -12.80
CA PHE A 45 2.50 -0.40 -12.63
C PHE A 45 1.37 -1.09 -11.85
N LEU A 46 0.29 -0.38 -11.54
CA LEU A 46 -0.80 -0.92 -10.73
C LEU A 46 -1.42 -2.19 -11.34
N GLY A 47 -1.56 -2.24 -12.67
CA GLY A 47 -2.02 -3.44 -13.38
C GLY A 47 -1.10 -4.65 -13.19
N GLN A 48 0.21 -4.42 -13.18
CA GLN A 48 1.22 -5.46 -12.96
C GLN A 48 1.18 -5.99 -11.52
N TRP A 49 0.99 -5.10 -10.54
CA TRP A 49 0.80 -5.48 -9.14
C TRP A 49 -0.48 -6.29 -8.92
N VAL A 50 -1.61 -5.84 -9.48
CA VAL A 50 -2.89 -6.56 -9.37
C VAL A 50 -2.80 -7.93 -10.05
N CYS A 51 -2.14 -8.02 -11.23
CA CYS A 51 -1.91 -9.30 -11.89
C CYS A 51 -1.05 -10.23 -11.04
N LEU A 52 0.09 -9.75 -10.52
CA LEU A 52 0.95 -10.52 -9.65
C LEU A 52 0.15 -11.11 -8.49
N ILE A 53 -0.49 -10.25 -7.70
CA ILE A 53 -1.27 -10.62 -6.50
C ILE A 53 -2.34 -11.67 -6.85
N GLU A 54 -3.10 -11.44 -7.92
CA GLU A 54 -4.13 -12.37 -8.33
C GLU A 54 -3.56 -13.75 -8.70
N LYS A 55 -2.44 -13.79 -9.42
CA LYS A 55 -1.87 -15.07 -9.87
C LYS A 55 -1.14 -15.82 -8.77
N VAL A 56 -0.59 -15.13 -7.76
CA VAL A 56 0.19 -15.79 -6.68
C VAL A 56 -0.63 -16.13 -5.45
N SER A 57 -1.61 -15.31 -5.07
CA SER A 57 -2.38 -15.49 -3.83
C SER A 57 -3.89 -15.54 -4.04
N ASN A 58 -4.38 -15.33 -5.27
CA ASN A 58 -5.81 -15.13 -5.54
C ASN A 58 -6.40 -14.00 -4.68
N ARG A 59 -5.62 -12.93 -4.48
CA ARG A 59 -5.99 -11.72 -3.71
C ARG A 59 -6.34 -12.01 -2.24
N ASN A 60 -5.78 -13.07 -1.67
CA ASN A 60 -5.97 -13.43 -0.27
C ASN A 60 -4.75 -12.98 0.56
N THR A 61 -4.96 -12.16 1.59
CA THR A 61 -3.89 -11.66 2.44
C THR A 61 -3.33 -12.74 3.37
N SER A 62 -4.13 -13.75 3.78
CA SER A 62 -3.63 -14.90 4.55
C SER A 62 -3.07 -16.04 3.69
N ALA A 63 -2.78 -15.80 2.41
CA ALA A 63 -2.28 -16.86 1.54
C ALA A 63 -0.92 -17.37 2.03
N TYR A 64 -0.85 -18.67 2.33
CA TYR A 64 0.37 -19.33 2.76
C TYR A 64 0.61 -20.59 1.92
N THR A 65 1.78 -20.65 1.30
CA THR A 65 2.15 -21.76 0.41
C THR A 65 3.49 -22.34 0.85
N VAL A 66 3.61 -23.67 0.77
CA VAL A 66 4.88 -24.40 0.94
C VAL A 66 5.20 -25.09 -0.37
N SER A 67 6.35 -24.77 -0.96
CA SER A 67 6.84 -25.46 -2.16
C SER A 67 7.21 -26.91 -1.86
N PRO A 68 7.33 -27.79 -2.87
CA PRO A 68 7.82 -29.15 -2.69
C PRO A 68 9.20 -29.24 -2.02
N SER A 69 10.04 -28.20 -2.20
CA SER A 69 11.35 -28.08 -1.56
C SER A 69 11.31 -27.59 -0.09
N GLY A 70 10.12 -27.38 0.47
CA GLY A 70 9.92 -26.88 1.84
C GLY A 70 10.03 -25.36 2.00
N LYS A 71 10.35 -24.61 0.93
CA LYS A 71 10.35 -23.13 0.98
C LYS A 71 8.93 -22.61 1.23
N LYS A 72 8.81 -21.65 2.16
CA LYS A 72 7.56 -21.04 2.60
C LYS A 72 7.39 -19.66 1.97
N PHE A 73 6.16 -19.35 1.57
CA PHE A 73 5.77 -18.09 0.96
C PHE A 73 4.54 -17.52 1.68
N TYR A 74 4.56 -16.22 1.91
CA TYR A 74 3.64 -15.54 2.81
C TYR A 74 2.90 -14.43 2.08
N GLY A 75 1.63 -14.31 2.39
CA GLY A 75 0.85 -13.11 2.15
C GLY A 75 0.41 -12.88 0.71
N LEU A 76 -0.11 -11.68 0.52
CA LEU A 76 -0.71 -11.22 -0.72
C LEU A 76 0.23 -11.34 -1.93
N TYR A 77 1.53 -11.13 -1.70
CA TYR A 77 2.59 -11.16 -2.71
C TYR A 77 3.40 -12.46 -2.73
N GLN A 78 3.06 -13.45 -1.89
CA GLN A 78 3.80 -14.71 -1.73
C GLN A 78 5.31 -14.46 -1.53
N ILE A 79 5.65 -13.64 -0.53
CA ILE A 79 7.03 -13.25 -0.19
C ILE A 79 7.71 -14.42 0.52
N PRO A 80 8.93 -14.85 0.12
CA PRO A 80 9.63 -15.95 0.79
C PRO A 80 10.36 -15.50 2.06
N SER A 81 10.68 -16.48 2.93
CA SER A 81 11.39 -16.30 4.21
C SER A 81 12.80 -15.67 4.14
N LYS A 82 13.30 -15.32 2.94
CA LYS A 82 14.50 -14.47 2.80
C LYS A 82 14.21 -13.03 3.29
N TRP A 83 12.99 -12.55 3.07
CA TRP A 83 12.62 -11.16 3.32
C TRP A 83 11.99 -10.92 4.69
N CYS A 84 11.54 -11.97 5.36
CA CYS A 84 10.91 -11.91 6.68
C CYS A 84 11.53 -12.97 7.61
N LYS A 85 11.26 -12.90 8.91
CA LYS A 85 11.68 -13.91 9.88
C LYS A 85 10.52 -14.33 10.77
N LEU A 86 10.42 -15.62 11.09
CA LEU A 86 9.37 -16.14 11.98
C LEU A 86 9.56 -15.63 13.40
N GLN A 87 8.45 -15.37 14.09
CA GLN A 87 8.31 -14.95 15.50
C GLN A 87 8.92 -13.59 15.87
N LYS A 88 9.96 -13.13 15.16
CA LYS A 88 10.64 -11.86 15.41
C LYS A 88 11.00 -11.16 14.10
N PRO A 89 11.08 -9.81 14.10
CA PRO A 89 11.50 -9.07 12.92
C PRO A 89 12.87 -9.53 12.41
N GLY A 90 13.00 -9.61 11.08
CA GLY A 90 14.25 -9.97 10.43
C GLY A 90 14.07 -10.18 8.93
N GLY A 91 15.08 -10.79 8.30
CA GLY A 91 15.17 -10.85 6.84
C GLY A 91 15.42 -9.48 6.24
N ASP A 92 15.46 -9.42 4.91
CA ASP A 92 15.81 -8.19 4.21
C ASP A 92 14.79 -7.06 4.39
N CYS A 93 13.51 -7.36 4.68
CA CYS A 93 12.51 -6.34 5.02
C CYS A 93 12.44 -6.01 6.51
N ASN A 94 13.15 -6.75 7.38
CA ASN A 94 13.12 -6.58 8.84
C ASN A 94 11.70 -6.62 9.45
N ILE A 95 10.91 -7.62 9.05
CA ILE A 95 9.52 -7.82 9.49
C ILE A 95 9.30 -9.26 9.96
N LYS A 96 8.21 -9.52 10.71
CA LYS A 96 7.82 -10.89 11.01
C LYS A 96 7.11 -11.49 9.80
N CYS A 97 7.28 -12.78 9.55
CA CYS A 97 6.54 -13.43 8.45
C CYS A 97 5.04 -13.55 8.74
N GLU A 98 4.66 -13.49 10.01
CA GLU A 98 3.28 -13.52 10.48
C GLU A 98 2.53 -12.21 10.18
N ASP A 99 3.24 -11.08 10.18
CA ASP A 99 2.66 -9.76 9.84
C ASP A 99 2.22 -9.76 8.36
N LEU A 100 2.93 -10.50 7.51
CA LEU A 100 2.56 -10.69 6.09
C LEU A 100 1.26 -11.52 5.86
N LEU A 101 0.62 -12.03 6.90
CA LEU A 101 -0.57 -12.89 6.80
C LEU A 101 -1.83 -12.24 7.36
N ASP A 102 -1.74 -10.99 7.83
CA ASP A 102 -2.86 -10.25 8.39
C ASP A 102 -3.65 -9.49 7.31
N ASP A 103 -4.56 -8.59 7.72
CA ASP A 103 -5.41 -7.82 6.80
C ASP A 103 -4.77 -6.49 6.35
N ASP A 104 -3.76 -6.04 7.07
CA ASP A 104 -3.07 -4.77 6.86
C ASP A 104 -1.95 -4.92 5.84
N ILE A 105 -2.27 -4.65 4.58
CA ILE A 105 -1.33 -4.85 3.47
C ILE A 105 -0.20 -3.79 3.38
N ARG A 106 0.00 -2.94 4.40
CA ARG A 106 0.98 -1.84 4.36
C ARG A 106 2.42 -2.34 4.39
N ASP A 107 2.73 -3.22 5.34
CA ASP A 107 4.06 -3.83 5.47
C ASP A 107 4.32 -4.84 4.35
N ASP A 108 3.29 -5.62 3.97
CA ASP A 108 3.25 -6.46 2.77
C ASP A 108 3.72 -5.68 1.53
N THR A 109 3.05 -4.57 1.26
CA THR A 109 3.26 -3.75 0.06
C THR A 109 4.61 -3.05 0.13
N ALA A 110 5.02 -2.54 1.29
CA ALA A 110 6.33 -1.95 1.47
C ALA A 110 7.45 -2.95 1.19
N CYS A 111 7.32 -4.19 1.68
CA CYS A 111 8.29 -5.24 1.43
C CYS A 111 8.31 -5.66 -0.05
N ALA A 112 7.14 -5.87 -0.68
CA ALA A 112 7.04 -6.20 -2.10
C ALA A 112 7.64 -5.10 -3.01
N VAL A 113 7.40 -3.83 -2.69
CA VAL A 113 8.00 -2.69 -3.38
C VAL A 113 9.53 -2.70 -3.24
N LYS A 114 10.06 -2.99 -2.05
CA LYS A 114 11.50 -3.15 -1.83
C LYS A 114 12.09 -4.26 -2.71
N ILE A 115 11.43 -5.42 -2.77
CA ILE A 115 11.83 -6.53 -3.65
C ILE A 115 11.83 -6.08 -5.11
N TYR A 116 10.79 -5.37 -5.55
CA TYR A 116 10.72 -4.84 -6.91
C TYR A 116 11.86 -3.86 -7.21
N HIS A 117 12.22 -2.97 -6.30
CA HIS A 117 13.35 -2.06 -6.51
C HIS A 117 14.69 -2.78 -6.61
N GLN A 118 14.86 -3.92 -5.93
CA GLN A 118 16.11 -4.68 -5.94
C GLN A 118 16.20 -5.70 -7.09
N GLU A 119 15.10 -6.38 -7.40
CA GLU A 119 15.09 -7.56 -8.26
C GLU A 119 14.19 -7.38 -9.50
N GLY A 120 13.30 -6.39 -9.47
CA GLY A 120 12.22 -6.20 -10.45
C GLY A 120 11.11 -7.26 -10.35
N PHE A 121 10.07 -7.12 -11.17
CA PHE A 121 8.97 -8.08 -11.19
C PHE A 121 9.38 -9.51 -11.60
N LYS A 122 10.51 -9.67 -12.30
CA LYS A 122 11.07 -10.98 -12.69
C LYS A 122 11.39 -11.88 -11.49
N TYR A 123 11.52 -11.31 -10.29
CA TYR A 123 11.67 -12.06 -9.04
C TYR A 123 10.55 -13.08 -8.84
N TRP A 124 9.32 -12.70 -9.21
CA TRP A 124 8.19 -13.60 -9.22
C TRP A 124 8.10 -14.33 -10.57
N THR A 125 8.50 -15.59 -10.60
CA THR A 125 8.43 -16.44 -11.81
C THR A 125 7.00 -16.56 -12.36
N VAL A 126 6.01 -16.59 -11.48
CA VAL A 126 4.58 -16.57 -11.83
C VAL A 126 4.21 -15.30 -12.60
N TRP A 127 4.71 -14.13 -12.18
CA TRP A 127 4.48 -12.88 -12.91
C TRP A 127 5.12 -12.91 -14.30
N THR A 128 6.34 -13.43 -14.40
CA THR A 128 7.05 -13.51 -15.69
C THR A 128 6.27 -14.33 -16.71
N THR A 129 5.66 -15.43 -16.25
CA THR A 129 4.92 -16.37 -17.11
C THR A 129 3.46 -15.98 -17.35
N ARG A 130 2.83 -15.24 -16.43
CA ARG A 130 1.38 -14.98 -16.46
C ARG A 130 0.96 -13.51 -16.53
N CYS A 131 1.90 -12.56 -16.44
CA CYS A 131 1.59 -11.13 -16.36
C CYS A 131 2.41 -10.25 -17.31
N LYS A 132 3.70 -10.56 -17.53
CA LYS A 132 4.64 -9.67 -18.25
C LYS A 132 4.13 -9.16 -19.61
N ASN A 133 3.42 -10.01 -20.36
CA ASN A 133 2.87 -9.69 -21.68
C ASN A 133 1.33 -9.81 -21.72
N ASP A 134 0.67 -9.86 -20.56
CA ASP A 134 -0.79 -9.95 -20.46
C ASP A 134 -1.37 -8.61 -20.01
N ASN A 135 -2.19 -8.02 -20.87
CA ASN A 135 -2.87 -6.75 -20.62
C ASN A 135 -4.32 -6.93 -20.19
N PHE A 136 -4.85 -8.16 -20.09
CA PHE A 136 -6.25 -8.41 -19.75
C PHE A 136 -6.62 -7.80 -18.39
N ILE A 137 -5.84 -8.13 -17.35
CA ILE A 137 -6.07 -7.61 -15.99
C ILE A 137 -5.88 -6.09 -15.98
N THR A 138 -4.84 -5.59 -16.64
CA THR A 138 -4.55 -4.16 -16.77
C THR A 138 -5.72 -3.40 -17.40
N ASN A 139 -6.32 -3.93 -18.47
CA ASN A 139 -7.46 -3.31 -19.15
C ASN A 139 -8.74 -3.31 -18.30
N GLU A 140 -8.92 -4.35 -17.47
CA GLU A 140 -10.06 -4.40 -16.56
C GLU A 140 -9.96 -3.41 -15.40
N ILE A 141 -8.77 -3.24 -14.81
CA ILE A 141 -8.63 -2.33 -13.66
C ILE A 141 -8.93 -0.87 -14.04
N TYR A 142 -8.66 -0.44 -15.27
CA TYR A 142 -9.01 0.92 -15.72
C TYR A 142 -10.53 1.19 -15.80
N LYS A 143 -11.35 0.13 -15.69
CA LYS A 143 -12.81 0.26 -15.58
C LYS A 143 -13.27 0.49 -14.14
N CYS A 144 -12.38 0.37 -13.14
CA CYS A 144 -12.73 0.57 -11.74
C CYS A 144 -13.11 2.04 -11.48
N PRO A 145 -14.22 2.31 -10.77
CA PRO A 145 -14.69 3.66 -10.49
C PRO A 145 -13.64 4.55 -9.82
N ASP A 146 -12.86 3.96 -8.89
CA ASP A 146 -11.86 4.68 -8.10
C ASP A 146 -10.68 5.20 -8.95
N LEU A 147 -10.35 4.52 -10.05
CA LEU A 147 -9.31 4.94 -10.99
C LEU A 147 -9.82 5.94 -12.03
N ARG A 148 -11.13 5.96 -12.32
CA ARG A 148 -11.71 6.96 -13.24
C ARG A 148 -11.62 8.36 -12.66
N PHE A 149 -11.88 8.53 -11.37
CA PHE A 149 -11.79 9.82 -10.69
C PHE A 149 -10.36 10.40 -10.64
N SER A 150 -9.32 9.55 -10.61
CA SER A 150 -7.92 10.02 -10.64
C SER A 150 -7.47 10.40 -12.06
N LEU A 151 -7.90 9.66 -13.09
CA LEU A 151 -7.59 9.98 -14.49
C LEU A 151 -8.30 11.27 -14.97
N ASP A 152 -9.55 11.49 -14.58
CA ASP A 152 -10.30 12.72 -14.94
C ASP A 152 -9.67 13.98 -14.33
N ARG A 153 -8.99 13.88 -13.19
CA ARG A 153 -8.27 14.99 -12.55
C ARG A 153 -6.94 15.33 -13.25
N SER A 154 -6.40 14.41 -14.05
CA SER A 154 -5.10 14.56 -14.74
C SER A 154 -5.22 15.03 -16.20
N SER A 155 -6.42 15.12 -16.75
CA SER A 155 -6.62 15.65 -18.11
C SER A 155 -6.45 17.18 -18.12
N PRO A 156 -5.62 17.75 -19.02
CA PRO A 156 -5.61 19.19 -19.23
C PRO A 156 -6.98 19.61 -19.76
N VAL A 157 -7.61 20.57 -19.08
CA VAL A 157 -8.90 21.13 -19.47
C VAL A 157 -8.76 21.73 -20.87
N ASN A 158 -9.31 21.04 -21.88
CA ASN A 158 -9.62 21.66 -23.16
C ASN A 158 -11.01 22.28 -23.02
N THR A 159 -11.04 23.61 -22.89
CA THR A 159 -12.26 24.38 -22.63
C THR A 159 -13.16 24.36 -23.87
N GLN A 160 -14.13 23.45 -23.92
CA GLN A 160 -15.35 23.65 -24.69
C GLN A 160 -16.52 23.89 -23.72
N PRO A 161 -17.29 24.98 -23.89
CA PRO A 161 -18.31 25.37 -22.92
C PRO A 161 -19.54 24.50 -23.08
N GLN A 162 -19.85 23.66 -22.09
CA GLN A 162 -21.19 23.10 -21.94
C GLN A 162 -21.87 23.68 -20.70
N ASN A 163 -22.88 24.51 -20.99
CA ASN A 163 -23.88 25.02 -20.08
C ASN A 163 -24.41 23.92 -19.16
N ARG A 164 -24.25 24.08 -17.84
CA ARG A 164 -25.22 23.54 -16.89
C ARG A 164 -25.26 24.33 -15.60
N HIS A 165 -26.50 24.59 -15.17
CA HIS A 165 -26.93 25.28 -13.96
C HIS A 165 -26.21 24.83 -12.68
N GLY A 166 -26.08 25.78 -11.76
CA GLY A 166 -25.18 25.74 -10.62
C GLY A 166 -25.57 24.80 -9.47
N ILE A 167 -24.59 24.61 -8.58
CA ILE A 167 -24.69 24.54 -7.12
C ILE A 167 -23.33 25.05 -6.61
N HIS A 168 -23.33 26.19 -5.92
CA HIS A 168 -22.16 26.72 -5.22
C HIS A 168 -21.80 25.77 -4.06
N LYS A 169 -20.66 25.09 -4.12
CA LYS A 169 -19.97 24.59 -2.91
C LYS A 169 -18.62 25.26 -2.80
N ARG A 170 -18.51 26.13 -1.79
CA ARG A 170 -17.30 26.86 -1.39
C ARG A 170 -16.22 25.85 -0.98
N SER A 171 -15.12 25.80 -1.73
CA SER A 171 -13.94 24.97 -1.45
C SER A 171 -13.05 25.67 -0.42
N GLU A 172 -12.97 25.12 0.79
CA GLU A 172 -12.11 25.61 1.89
C GLU A 172 -10.68 25.04 1.88
N ASN A 173 -10.21 24.45 0.78
CA ASN A 173 -8.88 23.83 0.72
C ASN A 173 -7.74 24.74 0.21
N SER A 174 -7.97 26.06 0.07
CA SER A 174 -6.94 27.00 -0.40
C SER A 174 -6.07 27.56 0.74
N SER A 175 -6.61 27.63 1.96
CA SER A 175 -5.95 28.37 3.05
C SER A 175 -4.74 27.63 3.63
N LEU A 176 -4.85 26.31 3.88
CA LEU A 176 -3.79 25.53 4.54
C LEU A 176 -2.50 25.44 3.71
N HIS A 177 -2.65 25.30 2.38
CA HIS A 177 -1.51 25.26 1.46
C HIS A 177 -0.83 26.64 1.32
N SER A 178 -1.60 27.73 1.44
CA SER A 178 -1.05 29.09 1.46
C SER A 178 -0.31 29.41 2.77
N ILE A 179 -0.79 28.89 3.90
CA ILE A 179 -0.16 29.04 5.21
C ILE A 179 1.15 28.25 5.25
N LEU A 180 1.14 26.99 4.79
CA LEU A 180 2.34 26.14 4.76
C LEU A 180 3.44 26.74 3.86
N LYS A 181 3.06 27.30 2.69
CA LYS A 181 4.01 28.00 1.81
C LYS A 181 4.62 29.25 2.45
N ARG A 182 3.85 30.03 3.22
CA ARG A 182 4.38 31.22 3.94
C ARG A 182 5.34 30.82 5.04
N SER A 183 5.03 29.78 5.81
CA SER A 183 5.91 29.29 6.89
C SER A 183 7.24 28.75 6.35
N ILE A 184 7.23 28.03 5.23
CA ILE A 184 8.45 27.53 4.59
C ILE A 184 9.29 28.68 4.01
N LEU A 185 8.66 29.69 3.39
CA LEU A 185 9.39 30.86 2.87
C LEU A 185 10.08 31.64 3.99
N GLN A 186 9.41 31.82 5.13
CA GLN A 186 9.98 32.50 6.30
C GLN A 186 11.18 31.73 6.87
N ALA A 187 11.10 30.41 6.97
CA ALA A 187 12.22 29.57 7.45
C ALA A 187 13.43 29.59 6.50
N LEU A 188 13.20 29.66 5.18
CA LEU A 188 14.29 29.76 4.20
C LEU A 188 14.94 31.15 4.20
N GLN A 189 14.18 32.21 4.47
CA GLN A 189 14.72 33.56 4.60
C GLN A 189 15.53 33.74 5.88
N SER A 190 15.13 33.13 7.01
CA SER A 190 15.93 33.17 8.24
C SER A 190 17.26 32.41 8.10
N HIS A 191 17.25 31.25 7.43
CA HIS A 191 18.49 30.47 7.21
C HIS A 191 19.50 31.20 6.31
N ARG A 192 19.00 31.95 5.30
CA ARG A 192 19.86 32.77 4.41
C ARG A 192 20.54 33.93 5.14
N VAL A 193 19.86 34.56 6.10
CA VAL A 193 20.43 35.66 6.90
C VAL A 193 21.52 35.14 7.87
N GLU A 194 21.34 33.93 8.40
CA GLU A 194 22.29 33.29 9.31
C GLU A 194 23.56 32.77 8.58
N GLU A 195 23.46 32.42 7.29
CA GLU A 195 24.62 32.09 6.44
C GLU A 195 25.41 33.35 6.03
N GLN A 196 24.75 34.46 5.71
CA GLN A 196 25.44 35.72 5.39
C GLN A 196 26.17 36.33 6.60
N SER A 197 25.62 36.14 7.81
CA SER A 197 26.26 36.63 9.05
C SER A 197 27.51 35.84 9.45
N ARG A 198 27.64 34.58 9.00
CA ARG A 198 28.82 33.73 9.22
C ARG A 198 29.98 34.00 8.26
N HIS A 199 29.75 34.76 7.18
CA HIS A 199 30.77 35.11 6.20
C HIS A 199 31.37 36.52 6.39
N ILE A 200 30.87 37.30 7.36
CA ILE A 200 31.29 38.69 7.63
C ILE A 200 32.09 38.80 8.96
N ASN A 201 32.20 37.73 9.75
CA ASN A 201 33.08 37.64 10.92
C ASN A 201 34.26 36.70 10.68
#